data_AF-A0A537IAD2-F1
#
_entry.id   AF-A0A537IAD2-F1
#
_cell.length_a   1.000
_cell.length_b   1.000
_cell.length_c   1.000
_cell.angle_alpha   90.00
_cell.angle_beta   90.00
_cell.angle_gamma   90.00
#
_symmetry.space_group_name_H-M   'P 1'
#
loop_
_entity.id
_entity.type
_entity.pdbx_description
1 polymer ?
#
loop_
_entity_poly.entity_id
_entity_poly.type
_entity_poly.pdbx_seq_one_letter_code
_entity_poly.pdbx_strand_id
1 'polypeptide(L)'
;MENKMLTRATILLATFLFAIPLIPVNATSPASVSFTPSSPNADIGGTFVANVVISGASNLVAYDVSVNYNPDVLTSTGASLTGTLFDPATNNVLVARSENFPSVGLVRYAVVIIGGASVNPSASGSSLLNINFNVNDPSTTAATASEYPSSVSVTSQIVVLDNGNAVTIPSTNTGATYMPPANIGLRNVGCRAVNGGFNILSKGFNDGIFCRVSNTGTSSITAVGTFSWHSVGGVTGSTSSAPGALSAGQAGQLDAVLTVANANDIYIVTGTAARAIALRDGSFLTIPGQSSTFKIVVNTGF
;
A
#
# COMPACT_ATOMS: atom_id res chain seq x y z
N MET A 1 -49.98 -10.53 56.76
CA MET A 1 -48.66 -11.14 57.00
C MET A 1 -47.92 -11.11 55.68
N GLU A 2 -47.21 -10.02 55.47
CA GLU A 2 -46.77 -9.52 54.17
C GLU A 2 -45.32 -9.04 54.35
N ASN A 3 -44.49 -9.17 53.32
CA ASN A 3 -43.22 -8.45 53.15
C ASN A 3 -42.03 -8.74 54.11
N LYS A 4 -41.69 -10.02 54.37
CA LYS A 4 -40.37 -10.33 55.00
C LYS A 4 -39.42 -11.21 54.18
N MET A 5 -39.90 -11.98 53.19
CA MET A 5 -39.01 -12.84 52.38
C MET A 5 -38.49 -12.17 51.11
N LEU A 6 -39.23 -11.22 50.52
CA LEU A 6 -38.81 -10.54 49.28
C LEU A 6 -37.65 -9.54 49.51
N THR A 7 -37.59 -8.92 50.70
CA THR A 7 -36.56 -7.93 51.03
C THR A 7 -35.18 -8.56 51.25
N ARG A 8 -35.11 -9.81 51.74
CA ARG A 8 -33.82 -10.50 51.97
C ARG A 8 -33.19 -11.05 50.69
N ALA A 9 -34.01 -11.50 49.72
CA ALA A 9 -33.51 -11.93 48.42
C ALA A 9 -33.03 -10.75 47.55
N THR A 10 -33.69 -9.60 47.65
CA THR A 10 -33.33 -8.38 46.88
C THR A 10 -32.04 -7.73 47.41
N ILE A 11 -31.76 -7.81 48.71
CA ILE A 11 -30.52 -7.27 49.31
C ILE A 11 -29.30 -8.15 48.98
N LEU A 12 -29.44 -9.48 48.94
CA LEU A 12 -28.31 -10.37 48.61
C LEU A 12 -27.85 -10.23 47.15
N LEU A 13 -28.81 -10.04 46.22
CA LEU A 13 -28.52 -9.83 44.80
C LEU A 13 -27.87 -8.46 44.53
N ALA A 14 -28.19 -7.43 45.33
CA ALA A 14 -27.55 -6.13 45.23
C ALA A 14 -26.08 -6.16 45.69
N THR A 15 -25.74 -6.88 46.75
CA THR A 15 -24.33 -6.99 47.21
C THR A 15 -23.45 -7.88 46.32
N PHE A 16 -24.01 -8.82 45.55
CA PHE A 16 -23.22 -9.62 44.60
C PHE A 16 -22.91 -8.86 43.30
N LEU A 17 -23.73 -7.86 42.92
CA LEU A 17 -23.46 -6.98 41.78
C LEU A 17 -22.49 -5.83 42.08
N PHE A 18 -22.17 -5.54 43.35
CA PHE A 18 -21.19 -4.50 43.74
C PHE A 18 -19.86 -5.06 44.25
N ALA A 19 -19.69 -6.38 44.30
CA ALA A 19 -18.43 -7.04 44.67
C ALA A 19 -17.68 -7.62 43.45
N ILE A 20 -17.81 -6.97 42.29
CA ILE A 20 -16.89 -7.25 41.19
C ILE A 20 -15.52 -6.75 41.66
N PRO A 21 -14.49 -7.61 41.76
CA PRO A 21 -13.14 -7.10 41.97
C PRO A 21 -12.86 -6.13 40.83
N LEU A 22 -12.73 -4.84 41.18
CA LEU A 22 -12.00 -3.89 40.35
C LEU A 22 -10.56 -4.39 40.36
N ILE A 23 -10.27 -5.40 39.55
CA ILE A 23 -8.90 -5.62 39.10
C ILE A 23 -8.60 -4.29 38.40
N PRO A 24 -7.64 -3.48 38.87
CA PRO A 24 -7.18 -2.37 38.08
C PRO A 24 -6.63 -2.98 36.79
N VAL A 25 -7.46 -2.99 35.75
CA VAL A 25 -6.98 -3.12 34.39
C VAL A 25 -6.23 -1.82 34.18
N ASN A 26 -4.94 -1.83 34.51
CA ASN A 26 -4.03 -0.82 34.01
C ASN A 26 -4.11 -0.95 32.49
N ALA A 27 -4.97 -0.13 31.88
CA ALA A 27 -5.11 0.00 30.45
C ALA A 27 -3.78 0.56 29.94
N THR A 28 -2.81 -0.33 29.76
CA THR A 28 -1.55 0.01 29.13
C THR A 28 -1.89 0.24 27.68
N SER A 29 -1.80 1.49 27.23
CA SER A 29 -2.01 1.80 25.82
C SER A 29 -1.12 0.88 25.00
N PRO A 30 -1.66 0.16 23.99
CA PRO A 30 -0.85 -0.72 23.19
C PRO A 30 0.26 0.06 22.49
N ALA A 31 1.44 -0.54 22.38
CA ALA A 31 2.50 0.01 21.56
C ALA A 31 2.05 0.03 20.09
N SER A 32 2.48 1.01 19.32
CA SER A 32 2.29 1.00 17.87
C SER A 32 3.60 0.59 17.21
N VAL A 33 3.55 -0.46 16.40
CA VAL A 33 4.68 -0.94 15.58
C VAL A 33 4.27 -0.82 14.12
N SER A 34 5.06 -0.12 13.32
CA SER A 34 4.72 0.15 11.92
C SER A 34 5.89 -0.06 10.98
N PHE A 35 5.57 -0.35 9.72
CA PHE A 35 6.54 -0.36 8.63
C PHE A 35 6.58 1.02 7.97
N THR A 36 7.77 1.59 7.82
CA THR A 36 7.97 2.92 7.21
C THR A 36 9.05 2.87 6.13
N PRO A 37 8.82 3.43 4.93
CA PRO A 37 7.61 4.13 4.51
C PRO A 37 6.42 3.17 4.29
N SER A 38 5.20 3.63 4.56
CA SER A 38 3.97 2.85 4.37
C SER A 38 3.62 2.60 2.89
N SER A 39 4.13 3.46 2.00
CA SER A 39 4.08 3.32 0.54
C SER A 39 5.46 3.66 -0.05
N PRO A 40 6.39 2.70 -0.11
CA PRO A 40 7.72 2.92 -0.68
C PRO A 40 7.65 3.38 -2.13
N ASN A 41 8.47 4.36 -2.49
CA ASN A 41 8.51 4.97 -3.82
C ASN A 41 9.81 4.60 -4.55
N ALA A 42 9.95 3.31 -4.88
CA ALA A 42 11.05 2.79 -5.70
C ALA A 42 10.48 2.17 -6.98
N ASP A 43 11.20 2.30 -8.10
CA ASP A 43 10.83 1.62 -9.34
C ASP A 43 11.33 0.18 -9.38
N ILE A 44 10.88 -0.57 -10.37
CA ILE A 44 11.42 -1.88 -10.75
C ILE A 44 12.94 -1.83 -10.90
N GLY A 45 13.64 -2.78 -10.25
CA GLY A 45 15.09 -2.85 -10.20
C GLY A 45 15.76 -1.82 -9.28
N GLY A 46 14.98 -0.92 -8.67
CA GLY A 46 15.45 0.04 -7.69
C GLY A 46 15.47 -0.53 -6.27
N THR A 47 16.05 0.23 -5.35
CA THR A 47 16.14 -0.15 -3.94
C THR A 47 15.49 0.90 -3.04
N PHE A 48 14.98 0.46 -1.89
CA PHE A 48 14.58 1.37 -0.81
C PHE A 48 14.97 0.82 0.56
N VAL A 49 15.14 1.73 1.52
CA VAL A 49 15.33 1.37 2.93
C VAL A 49 14.01 1.51 3.65
N ALA A 50 13.64 0.48 4.39
CA ALA A 50 12.50 0.47 5.27
C ALA A 50 12.94 0.35 6.73
N ASN A 51 12.09 0.85 7.63
CA ASN A 51 12.29 0.80 9.06
C ASN A 51 11.05 0.18 9.70
N VAL A 52 11.25 -0.76 10.62
CA VAL A 52 10.23 -1.14 11.58
C VAL A 52 10.34 -0.15 12.73
N VAL A 53 9.33 0.69 12.91
CA VAL A 53 9.30 1.79 13.89
C VAL A 53 8.35 1.45 15.03
N ILE A 54 8.68 1.85 16.25
CA ILE A 54 7.84 1.68 17.43
C ILE A 54 7.58 3.01 18.13
N SER A 55 6.37 3.18 18.68
CA SER A 55 6.00 4.26 19.61
C SER A 55 5.11 3.73 20.74
N GLY A 56 5.05 4.44 21.87
CA GLY A 56 4.14 4.11 22.96
C GLY A 56 4.57 2.93 23.85
N ALA A 57 5.82 2.44 23.72
CA ALA A 57 6.40 1.40 24.57
C ALA A 57 7.47 2.00 25.49
N SER A 58 7.06 2.70 26.56
CA SER A 58 8.03 3.26 27.52
C SER A 58 8.80 2.15 28.24
N ASN A 59 10.06 2.41 28.58
CA ASN A 59 10.98 1.43 29.17
C ASN A 59 11.11 0.13 28.36
N LEU A 60 11.15 0.23 27.03
CA LEU A 60 11.34 -0.89 26.13
C LEU A 60 12.66 -1.60 26.40
N VAL A 61 12.61 -2.93 26.50
CA VAL A 61 13.80 -3.77 26.74
C VAL A 61 13.97 -4.91 25.77
N ALA A 62 12.90 -5.37 25.12
CA ALA A 62 13.02 -6.35 24.07
C ALA A 62 11.91 -6.25 23.04
N TYR A 63 12.18 -6.80 21.87
CA TYR A 63 11.17 -7.06 20.87
C TYR A 63 11.45 -8.37 20.14
N ASP A 64 10.41 -8.95 19.57
CA ASP A 64 10.46 -9.95 18.49
C ASP A 64 9.57 -9.44 17.37
N VAL A 65 10.16 -9.03 16.25
CA VAL A 65 9.44 -8.51 15.08
C VAL A 65 9.66 -9.43 13.89
N SER A 66 8.58 -9.66 13.15
CA SER A 66 8.60 -10.40 11.89
C SER A 66 7.95 -9.57 10.79
N VAL A 67 8.62 -9.49 9.65
CA VAL A 67 8.17 -8.80 8.45
C VAL A 67 8.00 -9.84 7.35
N ASN A 68 6.78 -9.96 6.83
CA ASN A 68 6.47 -10.85 5.71
C ASN A 68 6.10 -10.04 4.47
N TYR A 69 6.62 -10.42 3.31
CA TYR A 69 6.40 -9.77 2.02
C TYR A 69 6.34 -10.81 0.90
N ASN A 70 5.89 -10.42 -0.29
CA ASN A 70 5.93 -11.31 -1.46
C ASN A 70 7.37 -11.34 -2.05
N PRO A 71 8.06 -12.51 -2.04
CA PRO A 71 9.43 -12.62 -2.54
C PRO A 71 9.54 -12.49 -4.07
N ASP A 72 8.46 -12.65 -4.82
CA ASP A 72 8.44 -12.41 -6.26
C ASP A 72 8.38 -10.91 -6.61
N VAL A 73 7.96 -10.07 -5.66
CA VAL A 73 7.85 -8.61 -5.84
C VAL A 73 9.03 -7.86 -5.21
N LEU A 74 9.45 -8.27 -4.01
CA LEU A 74 10.51 -7.61 -3.25
C LEU A 74 11.56 -8.64 -2.83
N THR A 75 12.80 -8.21 -2.63
CA THR A 75 13.86 -9.03 -2.05
C THR A 75 14.60 -8.25 -0.98
N SER A 76 14.56 -8.75 0.26
CA SER A 76 15.38 -8.20 1.35
C SER A 76 16.85 -8.51 1.07
N THR A 77 17.65 -7.47 0.93
CA THR A 77 19.11 -7.55 0.68
C THR A 77 19.91 -7.51 1.98
N GLY A 78 19.29 -7.12 3.09
CA GLY A 78 19.92 -7.08 4.40
C GLY A 78 19.03 -6.42 5.43
N ALA A 79 19.34 -6.67 6.71
CA ALA A 79 18.72 -6.01 7.84
C ALA A 79 19.78 -5.67 8.89
N SER A 80 19.60 -4.56 9.61
CA SER A 80 20.60 -4.04 10.55
C SER A 80 19.96 -3.34 11.76
N LEU A 81 20.68 -3.39 12.88
CA LEU A 81 20.39 -2.65 14.11
C LEU A 81 21.18 -1.34 14.22
N THR A 82 22.12 -1.07 13.32
CA THR A 82 22.90 0.17 13.35
C THR A 82 21.97 1.38 13.18
N GLY A 83 22.10 2.36 14.08
CA GLY A 83 21.24 3.55 14.13
C GLY A 83 19.82 3.30 14.65
N THR A 84 19.52 2.12 15.21
CA THR A 84 18.22 1.82 15.84
C THR A 84 18.28 1.99 17.35
N LEU A 85 17.13 1.88 18.03
CA LEU A 85 17.07 1.86 19.50
C LEU A 85 17.90 0.73 20.14
N PHE A 86 18.20 -0.33 19.37
CA PHE A 86 18.94 -1.51 19.82
C PHE A 86 20.30 -1.61 19.13
N ASP A 87 20.88 -0.48 18.74
CA ASP A 87 22.21 -0.45 18.13
C ASP A 87 23.27 -1.01 19.10
N PRO A 88 23.97 -2.11 18.77
CA PRO A 88 25.01 -2.70 19.61
C PRO A 88 26.21 -1.78 19.87
N ALA A 89 26.40 -0.71 19.09
CA ALA A 89 27.42 0.29 19.35
C ALA A 89 27.07 1.22 20.53
N THR A 90 25.79 1.29 20.91
CA THR A 90 25.29 2.22 21.95
C THR A 90 24.65 1.50 23.13
N ASN A 91 24.15 0.28 22.93
CA ASN A 91 23.47 -0.51 23.95
C ASN A 91 24.08 -1.92 24.03
N ASN A 92 24.08 -2.49 25.23
CA ASN A 92 24.46 -3.89 25.41
C ASN A 92 23.26 -4.77 25.04
N VAL A 93 23.28 -5.34 23.83
CA VAL A 93 22.16 -6.09 23.26
C VAL A 93 22.51 -7.55 23.03
N LEU A 94 21.54 -8.43 23.25
CA LEU A 94 21.56 -9.83 22.86
C LEU A 94 20.59 -10.02 21.68
N VAL A 95 21.12 -10.54 20.56
CA VAL A 95 20.31 -10.89 19.39
C VAL A 95 19.97 -12.38 19.47
N ALA A 96 18.75 -12.69 19.89
CA ALA A 96 18.26 -14.06 20.00
C ALA A 96 17.86 -14.66 18.64
N ARG A 97 17.41 -13.81 17.70
CA ARG A 97 17.12 -14.18 16.31
C ARG A 97 17.54 -13.07 15.36
N SER A 98 18.08 -13.45 14.21
CA SER A 98 18.47 -12.58 13.11
C SER A 98 18.30 -13.35 11.79
N GLU A 99 17.04 -13.61 11.46
CA GLU A 99 16.64 -14.41 10.30
C GLU A 99 16.33 -13.46 9.13
N ASN A 100 17.01 -13.64 8.00
CA ASN A 100 16.65 -13.01 6.73
C ASN A 100 16.57 -14.11 5.68
N PHE A 101 15.35 -14.46 5.27
CA PHE A 101 15.08 -15.51 4.29
C PHE A 101 14.38 -14.90 3.06
N PRO A 102 15.14 -14.34 2.11
CA PRO A 102 14.55 -13.63 0.98
C PRO A 102 13.71 -14.52 0.07
N SER A 103 14.06 -15.80 -0.04
CA SER A 103 13.35 -16.77 -0.89
C SER A 103 11.93 -17.10 -0.43
N VAL A 104 11.59 -16.83 0.83
CA VAL A 104 10.23 -17.04 1.38
C VAL A 104 9.59 -15.74 1.86
N GLY A 105 10.25 -14.60 1.61
CA GLY A 105 9.69 -13.30 1.95
C GLY A 105 9.65 -12.99 3.45
N LEU A 106 10.67 -13.40 4.22
CA LEU A 106 10.68 -13.25 5.69
C LEU A 106 11.93 -12.53 6.21
N VAL A 107 11.73 -11.53 7.07
CA VAL A 107 12.77 -10.98 7.95
C VAL A 107 12.28 -11.04 9.39
N ARG A 108 13.03 -11.65 10.31
CA ARG A 108 12.67 -11.73 11.72
C ARG A 108 13.84 -11.44 12.64
N TYR A 109 13.64 -10.52 13.57
CA TYR A 109 14.63 -10.16 14.59
C TYR A 109 14.00 -10.23 15.97
N ALA A 110 14.70 -10.90 16.89
CA ALA A 110 14.36 -10.90 18.30
C ALA A 110 15.58 -10.40 19.09
N VAL A 111 15.44 -9.24 19.73
CA VAL A 111 16.56 -8.51 20.35
C VAL A 111 16.16 -8.06 21.74
N VAL A 112 17.10 -8.16 22.69
CA VAL A 112 16.94 -7.81 24.10
C VAL A 112 18.08 -6.89 24.53
N ILE A 113 17.80 -5.83 25.27
CA ILE A 113 18.81 -5.07 26.02
C ILE A 113 19.08 -5.79 27.34
N ILE A 114 20.35 -6.04 27.62
CA ILE A 114 20.80 -6.74 28.83
C ILE A 114 21.49 -5.77 29.79
N GLY A 115 21.52 -6.13 31.08
CA GLY A 115 22.13 -5.30 32.13
C GLY A 115 21.17 -4.32 32.81
N GLY A 116 19.85 -4.54 32.70
CA GLY A 116 18.83 -3.76 33.41
C GLY A 116 18.56 -2.37 32.81
N ALA A 117 19.15 -2.05 31.66
CA ALA A 117 18.85 -0.84 30.91
C ALA A 117 17.57 -0.99 30.09
N SER A 118 16.96 0.15 29.75
CA SER A 118 15.82 0.24 28.85
C SER A 118 15.95 1.48 27.95
N VAL A 119 15.20 1.48 26.86
CA VAL A 119 15.11 2.60 25.93
C VAL A 119 13.69 3.12 25.86
N ASN A 120 13.54 4.40 25.55
CA ASN A 120 12.25 5.05 25.41
C ASN A 120 12.05 5.47 23.96
N PRO A 121 11.17 4.80 23.20
CA PRO A 121 10.78 5.25 21.88
C PRO A 121 10.17 6.65 21.94
N SER A 122 10.49 7.48 20.95
CA SER A 122 9.87 8.79 20.79
C SER A 122 8.37 8.68 20.45
N ALA A 123 7.62 9.74 20.73
CA ALA A 123 6.20 9.81 20.39
C ALA A 123 5.95 9.73 18.87
N SER A 124 6.91 10.16 18.05
CA SER A 124 6.83 10.12 16.59
C SER A 124 7.31 8.79 15.98
N GLY A 125 7.74 7.83 16.79
CA GLY A 125 8.30 6.57 16.34
C GLY A 125 9.83 6.56 16.36
N SER A 126 10.40 5.43 16.78
CA SER A 126 11.85 5.17 16.78
C SER A 126 12.14 3.82 16.13
N SER A 127 13.22 3.72 15.34
CA SER A 127 13.52 2.51 14.59
C SER A 127 13.91 1.36 15.53
N LEU A 128 13.37 0.18 15.28
CA LEU A 128 13.78 -1.10 15.86
C LEU A 128 14.73 -1.83 14.91
N LEU A 129 14.40 -1.84 13.63
CA LEU A 129 15.09 -2.61 12.60
C LEU A 129 15.08 -1.85 11.27
N ASN A 130 16.24 -1.73 10.65
CA ASN A 130 16.39 -1.18 9.30
C ASN A 130 16.51 -2.35 8.32
N ILE A 131 15.76 -2.34 7.22
CA ILE A 131 15.71 -3.40 6.20
C ILE A 131 15.91 -2.78 4.82
N ASN A 132 16.84 -3.32 4.05
CA ASN A 132 17.07 -2.89 2.68
C ASN A 132 16.34 -3.81 1.71
N PHE A 133 15.49 -3.24 0.86
CA PHE A 133 14.77 -3.98 -0.17
C PHE A 133 15.26 -3.62 -1.57
N ASN A 134 15.35 -4.63 -2.43
CA ASN A 134 15.35 -4.48 -3.86
C ASN A 134 13.94 -4.76 -4.41
N VAL A 135 13.53 -3.99 -5.41
CA VAL A 135 12.30 -4.24 -6.16
C VAL A 135 12.64 -5.17 -7.32
N ASN A 136 11.98 -6.32 -7.37
CA ASN A 136 12.25 -7.31 -8.38
C ASN A 136 11.63 -6.94 -9.73
N ASP A 137 12.28 -7.40 -10.81
CA ASP A 137 11.74 -7.25 -12.16
C ASP A 137 10.68 -8.33 -12.43
N PRO A 138 9.38 -7.95 -12.56
CA PRO A 138 8.30 -8.92 -12.75
C PRO A 138 8.32 -9.59 -14.13
N SER A 139 9.19 -9.15 -15.05
CA SER A 139 9.46 -9.89 -16.29
C SER A 139 10.34 -11.14 -16.05
N THR A 140 11.02 -11.21 -14.90
CA THR A 140 11.94 -12.30 -14.54
C THR A 140 11.46 -13.15 -13.37
N THR A 141 10.59 -12.64 -12.50
CA THR A 141 10.02 -13.37 -11.35
C THR A 141 8.71 -14.07 -11.70
N ALA A 142 8.12 -14.79 -10.74
CA ALA A 142 6.80 -15.41 -10.90
C ALA A 142 5.64 -14.46 -10.54
N ALA A 143 5.93 -13.16 -10.34
CA ALA A 143 4.92 -12.20 -9.93
C ALA A 143 3.81 -12.05 -10.98
N THR A 144 2.58 -11.84 -10.53
CA THR A 144 1.41 -11.59 -11.38
C THR A 144 0.82 -10.21 -11.10
N ALA A 145 0.07 -9.65 -12.06
CA ALA A 145 -0.53 -8.32 -11.89
C ALA A 145 -1.48 -8.25 -10.67
N SER A 146 -2.10 -9.37 -10.28
CA SER A 146 -3.00 -9.46 -9.12
C SER A 146 -2.30 -9.36 -7.77
N GLU A 147 -0.99 -9.51 -7.72
CA GLU A 147 -0.23 -9.37 -6.47
C GLU A 147 0.11 -7.92 -6.14
N TYR A 148 -0.29 -6.98 -7.00
CA TYR A 148 -0.10 -5.55 -6.80
C TYR A 148 -1.44 -4.88 -6.44
N PRO A 149 -1.46 -3.94 -5.46
CA PRO A 149 -0.34 -3.56 -4.60
C PRO A 149 0.06 -4.69 -3.65
N SER A 150 1.36 -4.94 -3.54
CA SER A 150 1.91 -6.05 -2.74
C SER A 150 1.94 -5.67 -1.27
N SER A 151 1.35 -6.49 -0.41
CA SER A 151 1.32 -6.21 1.03
C SER A 151 2.64 -6.58 1.70
N VAL A 152 3.03 -5.75 2.67
CA VAL A 152 4.10 -6.04 3.62
C VAL A 152 3.45 -6.04 5.00
N SER A 153 3.47 -7.18 5.67
CA SER A 153 2.87 -7.32 7.00
C SER A 153 3.94 -7.33 8.08
N VAL A 154 3.60 -6.74 9.23
CA VAL A 154 4.46 -6.73 10.42
C VAL A 154 3.71 -7.42 11.54
N THR A 155 4.39 -8.29 12.27
CA THR A 155 3.94 -8.80 13.56
C THR A 155 5.01 -8.52 14.59
N SER A 156 4.59 -8.32 15.85
CA SER A 156 5.52 -8.01 16.93
C SER A 156 5.08 -8.59 18.26
N GLN A 157 6.07 -8.82 19.12
CA GLN A 157 5.92 -8.97 20.56
C GLN A 157 6.86 -7.99 21.22
N ILE A 158 6.33 -7.19 22.15
CA ILE A 158 7.04 -6.06 22.76
C ILE A 158 7.16 -6.29 24.26
N VAL A 159 8.36 -6.16 24.81
CA VAL A 159 8.63 -6.34 26.25
C VAL A 159 9.19 -5.05 26.82
N VAL A 160 8.57 -4.56 27.88
CA VAL A 160 9.00 -3.37 28.63
C VAL A 160 9.40 -3.76 30.05
N LEU A 161 10.16 -2.88 30.71
CA LEU A 161 10.34 -2.93 32.16
C LEU A 161 9.22 -2.15 32.86
N ASP A 162 8.42 -2.85 33.64
CA ASP A 162 7.43 -2.28 34.55
C ASP A 162 7.80 -2.64 36.00
N ASN A 163 8.10 -1.62 36.81
CA ASN A 163 8.55 -1.75 38.20
C ASN A 163 9.68 -2.80 38.39
N GLY A 164 10.63 -2.83 37.45
CA GLY A 164 11.78 -3.75 37.47
C GLY A 164 11.49 -5.16 36.91
N ASN A 165 10.26 -5.45 36.51
CA ASN A 165 9.87 -6.72 35.91
C ASN A 165 9.74 -6.58 34.38
N ALA A 166 10.21 -7.60 33.65
CA ALA A 166 9.97 -7.69 32.21
C ALA A 166 8.53 -8.13 31.94
N VAL A 167 7.76 -7.29 31.26
CA VAL A 167 6.34 -7.53 30.96
C VAL A 167 6.11 -7.37 29.46
N THR A 168 5.46 -8.37 28.85
CA THR A 168 4.98 -8.26 27.47
C THR A 168 3.75 -7.37 27.43
N ILE A 169 3.77 -6.33 26.60
CA ILE A 169 2.64 -5.43 26.39
C ILE A 169 1.98 -5.69 25.02
N PRO A 170 0.68 -5.41 24.88
CA PRO A 170 0.03 -5.51 23.58
C PRO A 170 0.60 -4.51 22.58
N SER A 171 0.56 -4.87 21.31
CA SER A 171 1.02 -4.04 20.20
C SER A 171 0.02 -4.02 19.05
N THR A 172 -0.24 -2.85 18.48
CA THR A 172 -0.93 -2.69 17.21
C THR A 172 0.10 -2.64 16.09
N ASN A 173 -0.03 -3.53 15.11
CA ASN A 173 0.90 -3.62 13.99
C ASN A 173 0.31 -2.98 12.74
N THR A 174 1.08 -2.13 12.07
CA THR A 174 0.69 -1.51 10.79
C THR A 174 1.70 -1.87 9.71
N GLY A 175 1.25 -2.63 8.72
CA GLY A 175 2.05 -2.98 7.55
C GLY A 175 2.19 -1.84 6.56
N ALA A 176 2.64 -2.18 5.36
CA ALA A 176 2.77 -1.29 4.23
C ALA A 176 2.22 -1.96 2.97
N THR A 177 2.10 -1.18 1.90
CA THR A 177 1.86 -1.72 0.57
C THR A 177 2.88 -1.16 -0.41
N TYR A 178 3.33 -2.00 -1.33
CA TYR A 178 4.24 -1.64 -2.40
C TYR A 178 3.51 -1.65 -3.74
N MET A 179 3.68 -0.56 -4.48
CA MET A 179 3.27 -0.42 -5.88
C MET A 179 4.35 0.42 -6.57
N PRO A 180 4.86 0.00 -7.74
CA PRO A 180 5.77 0.84 -8.49
C PRO A 180 5.10 2.19 -8.80
N PRO A 181 5.84 3.30 -8.80
CA PRO A 181 5.26 4.61 -9.04
C PRO A 181 4.71 4.78 -10.46
N ALA A 182 3.54 5.40 -10.55
CA ALA A 182 2.82 5.67 -11.80
C ALA A 182 3.49 6.73 -12.69
N ASN A 183 4.27 7.63 -12.07
CA ASN A 183 4.78 8.85 -12.69
C ASN A 183 6.27 8.78 -13.06
N ILE A 184 6.95 7.64 -12.88
CA ILE A 184 8.31 7.51 -13.38
C ILE A 184 8.26 7.44 -14.90
N GLY A 185 8.81 8.49 -15.52
CA GLY A 185 8.90 8.65 -16.96
C GLY A 185 7.58 9.06 -17.62
N LEU A 186 6.42 8.59 -17.18
CA LEU A 186 5.18 8.91 -17.90
C LEU A 186 4.60 10.27 -17.52
N ARG A 187 4.52 11.18 -18.49
CA ARG A 187 3.73 12.42 -18.39
C ARG A 187 2.53 12.36 -19.34
N ASN A 188 1.33 12.54 -18.78
CA ASN A 188 0.11 12.74 -19.57
C ASN A 188 0.01 14.22 -19.97
N VAL A 189 -0.14 14.48 -21.27
CA VAL A 189 -0.36 15.84 -21.81
C VAL A 189 -1.85 16.14 -21.94
N GLY A 190 -2.68 15.10 -21.92
CA GLY A 190 -4.14 15.18 -21.96
C GLY A 190 -4.74 14.13 -22.88
N CYS A 191 -5.96 13.71 -22.53
CA CYS A 191 -6.77 12.80 -23.32
C CYS A 191 -7.93 13.56 -23.98
N ARG A 192 -8.29 13.17 -25.21
CA ARG A 192 -9.37 13.80 -25.99
C ARG A 192 -9.86 12.90 -27.11
N ALA A 193 -11.01 13.26 -27.67
CA ALA A 193 -11.47 12.70 -28.94
C ALA A 193 -10.63 13.21 -30.11
N VAL A 194 -10.52 12.41 -31.18
CA VAL A 194 -9.93 12.83 -32.45
C VAL A 194 -10.71 14.00 -33.04
N ASN A 195 -12.03 14.02 -32.82
CA ASN A 195 -12.93 15.04 -33.33
C ASN A 195 -13.67 15.71 -32.15
N GLY A 196 -13.87 17.03 -32.22
CA GLY A 196 -14.62 17.78 -31.21
C GLY A 196 -16.13 17.50 -31.18
N GLY A 197 -16.64 16.65 -32.09
CA GLY A 197 -18.04 16.26 -32.21
C GLY A 197 -18.20 15.04 -33.13
N PHE A 198 -19.18 14.19 -32.82
CA PHE A 198 -19.39 12.90 -33.48
C PHE A 198 -20.71 12.89 -34.27
N ASN A 199 -20.62 12.72 -35.60
CA ASN A 199 -21.77 12.55 -36.47
C ASN A 199 -21.85 11.10 -36.96
N ILE A 200 -22.87 10.39 -36.49
CA ILE A 200 -22.98 8.95 -36.73
C ILE A 200 -23.31 8.59 -38.18
N LEU A 201 -23.93 9.49 -38.96
CA LEU A 201 -24.19 9.25 -40.38
C LEU A 201 -22.89 9.25 -41.19
N SER A 202 -21.93 10.11 -40.82
CA SER A 202 -20.67 10.24 -41.55
C SER A 202 -19.58 9.25 -41.10
N LYS A 203 -19.59 8.84 -39.82
CA LYS A 203 -18.51 8.04 -39.20
C LYS A 203 -18.97 6.71 -38.63
N GLY A 204 -20.26 6.39 -38.73
CA GLY A 204 -20.84 5.22 -38.08
C GLY A 204 -20.90 5.40 -36.57
N PHE A 205 -20.81 4.30 -35.81
CA PHE A 205 -20.92 4.30 -34.35
C PHE A 205 -19.56 4.32 -33.62
N ASN A 206 -18.46 4.49 -34.35
CA ASN A 206 -17.10 4.46 -33.81
C ASN A 206 -16.39 5.81 -34.00
N ASP A 207 -15.78 6.35 -32.95
CA ASP A 207 -14.85 7.48 -33.05
C ASP A 207 -13.51 7.18 -32.37
N GLY A 208 -12.45 7.79 -32.90
CA GLY A 208 -11.14 7.70 -32.29
C GLY A 208 -11.06 8.57 -31.03
N ILE A 209 -10.46 8.02 -29.98
CA ILE A 209 -10.08 8.74 -28.77
C ILE A 209 -8.61 8.46 -28.49
N PHE A 210 -7.90 9.42 -27.89
CA PHE A 210 -6.49 9.24 -27.61
C PHE A 210 -6.01 9.97 -26.37
N CYS A 211 -4.89 9.52 -25.82
CA CYS A 211 -4.09 10.25 -24.84
C CYS A 211 -2.74 10.61 -25.47
N ARG A 212 -2.33 11.87 -25.34
CA ARG A 212 -0.95 12.27 -25.68
C ARG A 212 -0.08 12.11 -24.45
N VAL A 213 1.03 11.43 -24.65
CA VAL A 213 1.95 11.06 -23.58
C VAL A 213 3.36 11.43 -24.00
N SER A 214 4.22 11.65 -23.00
CA SER A 214 5.66 11.79 -23.23
C SER A 214 6.41 11.03 -22.16
N ASN A 215 7.45 10.30 -22.57
CA ASN A 215 8.41 9.72 -21.65
C ASN A 215 9.45 10.77 -21.26
N THR A 216 9.35 11.28 -20.05
CA THR A 216 10.26 12.23 -19.40
C THR A 216 11.39 11.55 -18.62
N GLY A 217 11.43 10.22 -18.62
CA GLY A 217 12.41 9.42 -17.91
C GLY A 217 13.67 9.17 -18.73
N THR A 218 14.62 8.44 -18.13
CA THR A 218 15.92 8.09 -18.73
C THR A 218 15.93 6.72 -19.41
N SER A 219 14.89 5.91 -19.22
CA SER A 219 14.73 4.57 -19.78
C SER A 219 13.45 4.46 -20.59
N SER A 220 13.34 3.43 -21.43
CA SER A 220 12.10 3.13 -22.15
C SER A 220 10.99 2.71 -21.19
N ILE A 221 9.77 3.15 -21.46
CA ILE A 221 8.57 2.75 -20.73
C ILE A 221 7.51 2.22 -21.69
N THR A 222 6.58 1.42 -21.18
CA THR A 222 5.35 1.07 -21.90
C THR A 222 4.18 1.83 -21.28
N ALA A 223 3.31 2.38 -22.11
CA ALA A 223 2.13 3.12 -21.68
C ALA A 223 0.86 2.59 -22.35
N VAL A 224 -0.26 2.71 -21.66
CA VAL A 224 -1.61 2.37 -22.14
C VAL A 224 -2.56 3.52 -21.82
N GLY A 225 -3.43 3.88 -22.76
CA GLY A 225 -4.55 4.77 -22.52
C GLY A 225 -5.78 3.96 -22.14
N THR A 226 -6.34 4.18 -20.96
CA THR A 226 -7.63 3.61 -20.56
C THR A 226 -8.69 4.69 -20.61
N PHE A 227 -9.86 4.35 -21.15
CA PHE A 227 -10.97 5.29 -21.29
C PHE A 227 -12.23 4.66 -20.74
N SER A 228 -12.95 5.39 -19.91
CA SER A 228 -14.28 5.02 -19.45
C SER A 228 -15.26 6.16 -19.72
N TRP A 229 -16.52 5.82 -19.93
CA TRP A 229 -17.54 6.82 -20.20
C TRP A 229 -18.88 6.47 -19.58
N HIS A 230 -19.67 7.51 -19.38
CA HIS A 230 -21.09 7.44 -19.14
C HIS A 230 -21.79 8.48 -20.02
N SER A 231 -23.01 8.19 -20.46
CA SER A 231 -23.83 9.10 -21.25
C SER A 231 -24.99 9.67 -20.44
N VAL A 232 -25.58 10.77 -20.91
CA VAL A 232 -26.80 11.33 -20.31
C VAL A 232 -27.98 10.37 -20.47
N GLY A 233 -28.01 9.61 -21.57
CA GLY A 233 -28.94 8.49 -21.80
C GLY A 233 -28.67 7.22 -20.98
N GLY A 234 -27.70 7.23 -20.05
CA GLY A 234 -27.43 6.12 -19.14
C GLY A 234 -26.55 4.99 -19.70
N VAL A 235 -25.92 5.18 -20.86
CA VAL A 235 -24.99 4.20 -21.44
C VAL A 235 -23.64 4.33 -20.75
N THR A 236 -23.06 3.22 -20.28
CA THR A 236 -21.71 3.18 -19.74
C THR A 236 -20.83 2.24 -20.55
N GLY A 237 -19.53 2.47 -20.54
CA GLY A 237 -18.58 1.61 -21.25
C GLY A 237 -17.14 1.96 -20.96
N SER A 238 -16.23 1.15 -21.48
CA SER A 238 -14.79 1.39 -21.40
C SER A 238 -14.06 0.76 -22.57
N THR A 239 -12.87 1.27 -22.86
CA THR A 239 -11.94 0.74 -23.87
C THR A 239 -10.51 1.06 -23.46
N SER A 240 -9.53 0.42 -24.08
CA SER A 240 -8.12 0.71 -23.88
C SER A 240 -7.37 0.75 -25.21
N SER A 241 -6.31 1.55 -25.26
CA SER A 241 -5.35 1.47 -26.35
C SER A 241 -4.56 0.17 -26.26
N ALA A 242 -3.92 -0.21 -27.36
CA ALA A 242 -2.82 -1.16 -27.28
C ALA A 242 -1.65 -0.56 -26.45
N PRO A 243 -0.82 -1.39 -25.82
CA PRO A 243 0.42 -0.92 -25.18
C PRO A 243 1.36 -0.29 -26.19
N GLY A 244 1.87 0.90 -25.89
CA GLY A 244 2.84 1.63 -26.70
C GLY A 244 4.16 1.82 -25.96
N ALA A 245 5.27 1.36 -26.57
CA ALA A 245 6.60 1.61 -26.06
C ALA A 245 7.07 3.04 -26.39
N LEU A 246 7.62 3.73 -25.41
CA LEU A 246 8.17 5.08 -25.53
C LEU A 246 9.62 5.06 -25.07
N SER A 247 10.55 5.35 -25.98
CA SER A 247 11.96 5.57 -25.65
C SER A 247 12.11 6.79 -24.74
N ALA A 248 13.26 6.92 -24.06
CA ALA A 248 13.55 8.10 -23.25
C ALA A 248 13.41 9.40 -24.08
N GLY A 249 12.69 10.39 -23.54
CA GLY A 249 12.40 11.66 -24.21
C GLY A 249 11.31 11.59 -25.30
N GLN A 250 10.80 10.41 -25.65
CA GLN A 250 9.86 10.25 -26.77
C GLN A 250 8.45 10.72 -26.40
N ALA A 251 7.83 11.50 -27.29
CA ALA A 251 6.39 11.76 -27.26
C ALA A 251 5.64 10.72 -28.10
N GLY A 252 4.41 10.39 -27.69
CA GLY A 252 3.57 9.44 -28.38
C GLY A 252 2.08 9.72 -28.20
N GLN A 253 1.28 8.93 -28.91
CA GLN A 253 -0.17 8.95 -28.85
C GLN A 253 -0.66 7.52 -28.59
N LEU A 254 -1.60 7.39 -27.65
CA LEU A 254 -2.21 6.13 -27.26
C LEU A 254 -3.65 6.14 -27.76
N ASP A 255 -3.88 5.49 -28.90
CA ASP A 255 -5.16 5.50 -29.61
C ASP A 255 -6.07 4.36 -29.18
N ALA A 256 -7.34 4.68 -28.99
CA ALA A 256 -8.42 3.71 -28.78
C ALA A 256 -9.67 4.13 -29.55
N VAL A 257 -10.69 3.29 -29.53
CA VAL A 257 -11.96 3.54 -30.22
C VAL A 257 -13.10 3.55 -29.21
N LEU A 258 -13.84 4.66 -29.20
CA LEU A 258 -15.14 4.75 -28.54
C LEU A 258 -16.20 4.20 -29.50
N THR A 259 -16.97 3.21 -29.03
CA THR A 259 -18.19 2.76 -29.71
C THR A 259 -19.40 3.25 -28.94
N VAL A 260 -20.28 4.00 -29.61
CA VAL A 260 -21.50 4.56 -29.01
C VAL A 260 -22.72 3.75 -29.43
N ALA A 261 -23.65 3.49 -28.51
CA ALA A 261 -24.84 2.70 -28.78
C ALA A 261 -26.01 3.53 -29.36
N ASN A 262 -26.08 4.81 -28.98
CA ASN A 262 -27.22 5.68 -29.28
C ASN A 262 -26.79 6.96 -29.99
N ALA A 263 -27.61 7.37 -30.96
CA ALA A 263 -27.64 8.72 -31.52
C ALA A 263 -28.12 9.76 -30.49
N ASN A 264 -27.76 11.03 -30.69
CA ASN A 264 -28.34 12.19 -29.98
C ASN A 264 -28.14 12.14 -28.45
N ASP A 265 -26.92 11.83 -28.02
CA ASP A 265 -26.55 11.72 -26.62
C ASP A 265 -25.20 12.44 -26.36
N ILE A 266 -24.92 12.73 -25.09
CA ILE A 266 -23.68 13.36 -24.66
C ILE A 266 -22.94 12.35 -23.79
N TYR A 267 -21.73 11.99 -24.22
CA TYR A 267 -20.83 11.10 -23.50
C TYR A 267 -19.82 11.93 -22.71
N ILE A 268 -19.69 11.64 -21.42
CA ILE A 268 -18.65 12.17 -20.56
C ILE A 268 -17.58 11.09 -20.43
N VAL A 269 -16.42 11.35 -21.04
CA VAL A 269 -15.33 10.38 -21.16
C VAL A 269 -14.20 10.80 -20.23
N THR A 270 -13.72 9.86 -19.43
CA THR A 270 -12.50 10.00 -18.62
C THR A 270 -11.41 9.15 -19.24
N GLY A 271 -10.38 9.79 -19.79
CA GLY A 271 -9.18 9.14 -20.28
C GLY A 271 -8.07 9.19 -19.24
N THR A 272 -7.38 8.08 -19.02
CA THR A 272 -6.23 7.97 -18.11
C THR A 272 -5.06 7.37 -18.88
N ALA A 273 -3.94 8.08 -18.90
CA ALA A 273 -2.69 7.48 -19.36
C ALA A 273 -2.08 6.73 -18.18
N ALA A 274 -1.81 5.45 -18.36
CA ALA A 274 -1.24 4.57 -17.35
C ALA A 274 0.10 4.02 -17.84
N ARG A 275 1.02 3.82 -16.90
CA ARG A 275 2.23 3.05 -17.16
C ARG A 275 1.85 1.58 -17.14
N ALA A 276 2.32 0.82 -18.11
CA ALA A 276 2.12 -0.62 -18.19
C ALA A 276 3.46 -1.32 -17.99
N ILE A 277 3.51 -2.30 -17.10
CA ILE A 277 4.68 -3.16 -16.90
C ILE A 277 4.27 -4.55 -17.35
N ALA A 278 5.00 -5.10 -18.33
CA ALA A 278 4.78 -6.47 -18.79
C ALA A 278 5.34 -7.45 -17.76
N LEU A 279 4.55 -8.46 -17.42
CA LEU A 279 4.96 -9.53 -16.51
C LEU A 279 5.31 -10.78 -17.30
N ARG A 280 6.03 -11.70 -16.64
CA ARG A 280 6.48 -12.96 -17.24
C ARG A 280 5.33 -13.82 -17.78
N ASP A 281 4.16 -13.76 -17.15
CA ASP A 281 2.96 -14.50 -17.54
C ASP A 281 2.23 -13.88 -18.75
N GLY A 282 2.73 -12.75 -19.29
CA GLY A 282 2.12 -12.00 -20.37
C GLY A 282 1.03 -11.02 -19.93
N SER A 283 0.72 -10.97 -18.63
CA SER A 283 -0.17 -9.94 -18.08
C SER A 283 0.52 -8.58 -18.04
N PHE A 284 -0.28 -7.53 -17.88
CA PHE A 284 0.21 -6.16 -17.71
C PHE A 284 -0.26 -5.60 -16.37
N LEU A 285 0.69 -5.20 -15.52
CA LEU A 285 0.41 -4.33 -14.39
C LEU A 285 0.21 -2.92 -14.92
N THR A 286 -1.02 -2.45 -14.86
CA THR A 286 -1.39 -1.10 -15.30
C THR A 286 -1.46 -0.18 -14.09
N ILE A 287 -0.55 0.80 -14.04
CA ILE A 287 -0.41 1.74 -12.94
C ILE A 287 -1.00 3.09 -13.40
N PRO A 288 -2.19 3.47 -12.90
CA PRO A 288 -2.91 4.63 -13.41
C PRO A 288 -2.15 5.92 -13.10
N GLY A 289 -1.91 6.73 -14.13
CA GLY A 289 -1.35 8.07 -14.01
C GLY A 289 -2.44 9.14 -13.89
N GLN A 290 -2.15 10.34 -14.40
CA GLN A 290 -3.11 11.44 -14.43
C GLN A 290 -4.25 11.17 -15.42
N SER A 291 -5.47 11.53 -15.02
CA SER A 291 -6.67 11.45 -15.84
C SER A 291 -7.10 12.80 -16.41
N SER A 292 -7.87 12.79 -17.48
CA SER A 292 -8.51 13.95 -18.09
C SER A 292 -9.93 13.60 -18.48
N THR A 293 -10.88 14.46 -18.13
CA THR A 293 -12.29 14.29 -18.48
C THR A 293 -12.68 15.28 -19.58
N PHE A 294 -13.37 14.79 -20.60
CA PHE A 294 -13.85 15.59 -21.73
C PHE A 294 -15.23 15.10 -22.18
N LYS A 295 -15.91 15.93 -22.97
CA LYS A 295 -17.26 15.64 -23.46
C LYS A 295 -17.22 15.33 -24.96
N ILE A 296 -18.05 14.39 -25.39
CA ILE A 296 -18.30 14.10 -26.80
C ILE A 296 -19.81 14.20 -27.03
N VAL A 297 -20.20 15.06 -27.96
CA VAL A 297 -21.60 15.19 -28.39
C VAL A 297 -21.79 14.29 -29.61
N VAL A 298 -22.75 13.37 -29.52
CA VAL A 298 -23.12 12.43 -30.58
C VAL A 298 -24.43 12.88 -31.19
N ASN A 299 -24.47 13.14 -32.48
CA ASN A 299 -25.69 13.55 -33.19
C ASN A 299 -25.87 12.73 -34.48
N THR A 300 -27.11 12.50 -34.88
CA THR A 300 -27.48 11.99 -36.21
C THR A 300 -27.35 13.01 -37.33
N GLY A 301 -27.10 14.28 -37.04
CA GLY A 301 -27.06 15.36 -38.03
C GLY A 301 -28.33 16.20 -38.01
N PHE A 302 -28.14 17.49 -38.28
CA PHE A 302 -29.17 18.50 -38.51
C PHE A 302 -29.77 18.37 -39.91
#